data_AF-A0A1Z1W8U3-F1
#
_entry.id   AF-A0A1Z1W8U3-F1
#
_cell.length_a   1.000
_cell.length_b   1.000
_cell.length_c   1.000
_cell.angle_alpha   90.00
_cell.angle_beta   90.00
_cell.angle_gamma   90.00
#
_symmetry.space_group_name_H-M   'P 1'
#
loop_
_entity.id
_entity.type
_entity.pdbx_description
1 polymer ?
#
loop_
_entity_poly.entity_id
_entity_poly.type
_entity_poly.pdbx_seq_one_letter_code
_entity_poly.pdbx_strand_id
1 'polypeptide(L)' 'MSGISTLLFFVGLFLLGGVYSFVKQKQSKSLITLLSIGAGMCLIAGVVRLEVWN' A
#
# COMPACT_ATOMS: atom_id res chain seq x y z
N MET A 1 -16.71 -8.27 -0.31
CA MET A 1 -15.27 -8.00 -0.53
C MET A 1 -14.66 -9.19 -1.24
N SER A 2 -14.03 -8.99 -2.40
CA SER A 2 -13.31 -10.07 -3.08
C SER A 2 -11.99 -10.40 -2.37
N GLY A 3 -11.53 -11.65 -2.49
CA GLY A 3 -10.24 -12.08 -1.92
C GLY A 3 -9.05 -11.25 -2.42
N ILE A 4 -9.12 -10.76 -3.66
CA ILE A 4 -8.14 -9.83 -4.25
C ILE A 4 -8.14 -8.48 -3.54
N SER A 5 -9.32 -7.93 -3.20
CA SER A 5 -9.40 -6.65 -2.48
C SER A 5 -8.75 -6.75 -1.11
N THR A 6 -9.05 -7.82 -0.37
CA THR A 6 -8.45 -8.11 0.93
C THR A 6 -6.93 -8.21 0.83
N LEU A 7 -6.41 -8.98 -0.14
CA LEU A 7 -4.97 -9.11 -0.37
C LEU A 7 -4.31 -7.75 -0.64
N LEU A 8 -4.90 -6.93 -1.50
CA LEU A 8 -4.40 -5.60 -1.83
C LEU A 8 -4.35 -4.67 -0.61
N PHE A 9 -5.33 -4.74 0.29
CA PHE A 9 -5.30 -4.01 1.56
C PHE A 9 -4.17 -4.48 2.48
N PHE A 10 -4.03 -5.79 2.67
CA PHE A 10 -2.96 -6.35 3.51
C PHE A 10 -1.58 -5.98 2.98
N VAL A 11 -1.36 -6.11 1.67
CA VAL A 11 -0.10 -5.72 1.03
C VAL A 11 0.11 -4.20 1.13
N GLY A 12 -0.91 -3.39 0.85
CA GLY A 12 -0.80 -1.93 0.93
C GLY A 12 -0.42 -1.43 2.33
N LEU A 13 -1.06 -1.98 3.37
CA LEU A 13 -0.75 -1.66 4.77
C LEU A 13 0.64 -2.19 5.19
N PHE A 14 1.04 -3.37 4.72
CA PHE A 14 2.38 -3.91 4.94
C PHE A 14 3.47 -3.01 4.32
N LEU A 15 3.27 -2.56 3.08
CA LEU A 15 4.20 -1.66 2.39
C LEU A 15 4.27 -0.29 3.09
N LEU A 16 3.17 0.23 3.64
CA LEU A 16 3.19 1.42 4.51
C LEU A 16 4.07 1.22 5.76
N GLY A 17 4.00 0.05 6.38
CA GLY A 17 4.93 -0.33 7.45
C GLY A 17 6.39 -0.31 6.97
N GLY A 18 6.63 -0.80 5.74
CA GLY A 18 7.93 -0.70 5.06
C GLY A 18 8.40 0.74 4.87
N VAL A 19 7.51 1.65 4.42
CA VAL A 19 7.82 3.09 4.27
C VAL A 19 8.27 3.68 5.61
N TYR A 20 7.50 3.46 6.67
CA TYR A 20 7.85 3.95 8.01
C TYR A 20 9.21 3.42 8.47
N SER A 21 9.45 2.12 8.28
CA SER A 21 10.72 1.48 8.60
C SER A 21 11.89 2.10 7.81
N PHE A 22 11.73 2.32 6.51
CA PHE A 22 12.78 2.88 5.65
C PHE A 22 13.08 4.35 5.96
N VAL A 23 12.06 5.11 6.35
CA VAL A 23 12.24 6.48 6.87
C VAL A 23 13.09 6.47 8.14
N LYS A 24 12.82 5.56 9.10
CA LYS A 24 13.59 5.44 10.34
C LYS A 24 15.02 4.95 10.09
N GLN A 25 15.22 4.10 9.08
CA GLN A 25 16.54 3.62 8.65
C GLN A 25 17.30 4.60 7.75
N LYS A 26 16.76 5.81 7.52
CA LYS A 26 17.38 6.86 6.67
C LYS A 26 17.76 6.34 5.28
N GLN A 27 16.92 5.49 4.70
CA GLN A 27 17.12 4.97 3.34
C GLN A 27 17.00 6.08 2.29
N SER A 28 17.39 5.77 1.05
CA SER A 28 17.34 6.74 -0.05
C SER A 28 15.91 7.25 -0.27
N LYS A 29 15.77 8.58 -0.49
CA LYS A 29 14.46 9.21 -0.69
C LYS A 29 13.73 8.62 -1.91
N SER A 30 14.46 8.33 -2.99
CA SER A 30 13.90 7.72 -4.20
C SER A 30 13.23 6.37 -3.91
N LEU A 31 13.88 5.50 -3.12
CA LEU A 31 13.31 4.21 -2.73
C LEU A 31 12.06 4.39 -1.86
N ILE A 32 12.11 5.30 -0.89
CA ILE A 32 10.96 5.60 -0.02
C ILE A 32 9.78 6.12 -0.84
N THR A 33 10.03 7.01 -1.79
CA THR A 33 9.00 7.55 -2.70
C THR A 33 8.37 6.44 -3.53
N LEU A 34 9.18 5.58 -4.15
CA LEU A 34 8.68 4.45 -4.95
C LEU A 34 7.82 3.49 -4.10
N LEU A 35 8.29 3.13 -2.92
CA LEU A 35 7.57 2.25 -2.00
C LEU A 35 6.24 2.87 -1.55
N SER A 36 6.24 4.19 -1.30
CA SER A 36 5.03 4.94 -0.92
C SER A 36 4.00 4.96 -2.04
N ILE A 37 4.45 5.14 -3.29
CA ILE A 37 3.57 5.07 -4.47
C ILE A 37 2.98 3.66 -4.60
N GLY A 38 3.80 2.62 -4.48
CA GLY A 38 3.33 1.23 -4.53
C GLY A 38 2.30 0.91 -3.44
N ALA A 39 2.55 1.35 -2.20
CA ALA A 39 1.60 1.21 -1.09
C ALA A 39 0.27 1.92 -1.39
N GLY A 40 0.33 3.16 -1.86
CA GLY A 40 -0.85 3.92 -2.28
C GLY A 40 -1.63 3.23 -3.40
N MET A 41 -0.94 2.73 -4.42
CA MET A 41 -1.56 1.99 -5.53
C MET A 41 -2.30 0.75 -5.05
N CYS A 42 -1.71 -0.06 -4.15
CA CYS A 42 -2.37 -1.24 -3.59
C CYS A 42 -3.62 -0.87 -2.78
N LEU A 43 -3.56 0.17 -1.95
CA LEU A 43 -4.70 0.60 -1.14
C LEU A 43 -5.83 1.16 -1.99
N ILE A 44 -5.53 2.05 -2.94
CA ILE A 44 -6.52 2.61 -3.86
C ILE A 44 -7.17 1.48 -4.68
N ALA A 45 -6.36 0.54 -5.18
CA ALA A 45 -6.83 -0.63 -5.92
C ALA A 45 -7.76 -1.51 -5.06
N GLY A 46 -7.44 -1.72 -3.78
CA GLY A 46 -8.30 -2.44 -2.84
C GLY A 46 -9.63 -1.73 -2.60
N VAL A 47 -9.60 -0.40 -2.40
CA VAL A 47 -10.79 0.44 -2.19
C VAL A 47 -11.73 0.40 -3.39
N VAL A 48 -11.21 0.60 -4.61
CA VAL A 48 -12.02 0.62 -5.84
C VAL A 48 -12.76 -0.70 -6.07
N ARG A 49 -12.23 -1.83 -5.56
CA ARG A 49 -12.83 -3.16 -5.70
C ARG A 49 -13.75 -3.55 -4.54
N LEU A 50 -14.02 -2.65 -3.60
CA LEU A 50 -15.04 -2.88 -2.57
C LEU A 50 -16.42 -2.94 -3.22
N GLU A 51 -17.25 -3.88 -2.79
CA GLU A 51 -18.63 -4.06 -3.31
C GLU A 51 -19.62 -3.03 -2.72
N VAL A 52 -19.13 -2.01 -2.00
CA VAL A 52 -19.94 -0.95 -1.37
C VAL A 52 -20.34 0.16 -2.35
N TRP A 53 -19.73 0.18 -3.54
CA TRP A 53 -19.95 1.21 -4.55
C TRP A 53 -21.15 0.91 -5.47
N ASN A 54 -21.80 -0.23 -5.27
CA ASN A 54 -23.01 -0.66 -5.99
C ASN A 54 -24.23 -0.46 -5.10
#